data_AF-A0A942FPK4-F1
#
_entry.id   AF-A0A942FPK4-F1
#
_cell.length_a   1.000
_cell.length_b   1.000
_cell.length_c   1.000
_cell.angle_alpha   90.00
_cell.angle_beta   90.00
_cell.angle_gamma   90.00
#
_symmetry.space_group_name_H-M   'P 1'
#
loop_
_entity.id
_entity.type
_entity.pdbx_description
1 polymer ?
#
loop_
_entity_poly.entity_id
_entity_poly.type
_entity_poly.pdbx_seq_one_letter_code
_entity_poly.pdbx_strand_id
1 'polypeptide(L)'
;MVLATYRALVRQIRDIPCRFNILNGPAGAVPSSGHQEVNNHMQVANIFLRQVGLRLVLDTDVTVTDGAVASAIPGIFRISVGAGVTRNVTGNYPGSNRLNYRPDVLNIAYIHSDFIGGGWVGFGMASDFSANNLPGDRVEDSGTPSTSWIRPCGIPPDATAGTVRMRVFRGNQRRTGHPQLYALYVTNASGNPTTQAGILTYGGTIAHEVGHILTLRHRIGAGNDTLSRPLGTNLMHGTNPSTLAQDLDIVQARAVLGCPLVRAPAAAPAPAAAPAAPAAAPAGPAPAAPGP
;
A
#
# COMPACT_ATOMS: atom_id res chain seq x y z
N MET A 1 2.35 9.17 38.93
CA MET A 1 2.60 8.20 37.85
C MET A 1 1.80 8.64 36.64
N VAL A 2 2.44 9.18 35.61
CA VAL A 2 1.73 9.56 34.37
C VAL A 2 1.81 8.35 33.44
N LEU A 3 0.68 7.69 33.21
CA LEU A 3 0.53 6.73 32.12
C LEU A 3 0.70 7.51 30.81
N ALA A 4 1.57 7.05 29.92
CA ALA A 4 1.79 7.70 28.63
C ALA A 4 0.46 7.85 27.88
N THR A 5 0.10 9.08 27.50
CA THR A 5 -1.10 9.36 26.70
C THR A 5 -0.78 9.11 25.23
N TYR A 6 -1.35 8.04 24.67
CA TYR A 6 -1.22 7.72 23.25
C TYR A 6 -2.30 8.45 22.44
N ARG A 7 -1.89 9.11 21.35
CA ARG A 7 -2.82 9.56 20.31
C ARG A 7 -2.96 8.43 19.29
N ALA A 8 -4.19 7.94 19.11
CA ALA A 8 -4.48 6.87 18.17
C ALA A 8 -5.48 7.33 17.12
N LEU A 9 -5.18 7.08 15.85
CA LEU A 9 -6.16 7.23 14.78
C LEU A 9 -6.98 5.94 14.68
N VAL A 10 -8.24 5.98 15.14
CA VAL A 10 -9.17 4.84 15.03
C VAL A 10 -10.03 5.03 13.78
N ARG A 11 -9.96 4.06 12.86
CA ARG A 11 -10.68 4.13 11.59
C ARG A 11 -10.85 2.75 10.96
N GLN A 12 -11.76 2.66 10.00
CA GLN A 12 -11.82 1.53 9.10
C GLN A 12 -10.60 1.53 8.16
N ILE A 13 -10.07 0.33 7.93
CA ILE A 13 -9.04 0.06 6.92
C ILE A 13 -9.67 0.29 5.54
N ARG A 14 -8.95 1.02 4.68
CA ARG A 14 -9.32 1.25 3.29
C ARG A 14 -8.48 0.38 2.37
N ASP A 15 -9.13 -0.15 1.34
CA ASP A 15 -8.49 -1.06 0.39
C ASP A 15 -7.94 -0.30 -0.82
N ILE A 16 -6.75 -0.72 -1.27
CA ILE A 16 -6.12 -0.30 -2.50
C ILE A 16 -6.01 -1.56 -3.38
N PRO A 17 -6.82 -1.67 -4.44
CA PRO A 17 -6.67 -2.74 -5.43
C PRO A 17 -5.28 -2.65 -6.05
N CYS A 18 -4.58 -3.79 -6.12
CA CYS A 18 -3.24 -3.87 -6.67
C CYS A 18 -3.05 -5.09 -7.56
N ARG A 19 -2.19 -4.93 -8.55
CA ARG A 19 -1.80 -5.95 -9.52
C ARG A 19 -0.29 -6.03 -9.57
N PHE A 20 0.24 -7.24 -9.57
CA PHE A 20 1.66 -7.52 -9.60
C PHE A 20 2.05 -8.17 -10.92
N ASN A 21 3.05 -7.61 -11.59
CA ASN A 21 3.58 -8.15 -12.84
C ASN A 21 5.05 -8.53 -12.67
N ILE A 22 5.35 -9.83 -12.76
CA ILE A 22 6.71 -10.36 -12.77
C ILE A 22 7.19 -10.34 -14.23
N LEU A 23 8.10 -9.42 -14.54
CA LEU A 23 8.56 -9.19 -15.91
C LEU A 23 9.79 -10.05 -16.20
N ASN A 24 9.62 -11.12 -16.95
CA ASN A 24 10.69 -12.05 -17.30
C ASN A 24 11.40 -11.57 -18.57
N GLY A 25 12.54 -10.90 -18.37
CA GLY A 25 13.44 -10.57 -19.48
C GLY A 25 14.23 -11.78 -20.00
N PRO A 26 15.16 -11.56 -20.95
CA PRO A 26 16.11 -12.58 -21.39
C PRO A 26 16.95 -13.16 -20.23
N ALA A 27 17.74 -14.21 -20.51
CA ALA A 27 18.62 -14.82 -19.51
C ALA A 27 19.48 -13.78 -18.76
N GLY A 28 19.47 -13.85 -17.44
CA GLY A 28 20.11 -12.88 -16.56
C GLY A 28 19.31 -11.60 -16.29
N ALA A 29 18.24 -11.29 -17.03
CA ALA A 29 17.41 -10.10 -16.82
C ALA A 29 16.06 -10.44 -16.18
N VAL A 30 16.03 -11.46 -15.32
CA VAL A 30 14.82 -11.98 -14.68
C VAL A 30 14.76 -11.54 -13.21
N PRO A 31 13.62 -11.04 -12.71
CA PRO A 31 13.40 -10.83 -11.29
C PRO A 31 13.54 -12.15 -10.53
N SER A 32 14.07 -12.07 -9.32
CA SER A 32 14.30 -13.23 -8.46
C SER A 32 13.03 -13.74 -7.78
N SER A 33 11.99 -12.91 -7.67
CA SER A 33 10.75 -13.25 -6.95
C SER A 33 9.82 -14.13 -7.80
N GLY A 34 9.27 -15.18 -7.19
CA GLY A 34 8.17 -15.97 -7.74
C GLY A 34 6.81 -15.48 -7.22
N HIS A 35 5.73 -16.19 -7.59
CA HIS A 35 4.37 -15.77 -7.22
C HIS A 35 4.13 -15.78 -5.71
N GLN A 36 4.67 -16.79 -5.01
CA GLN A 36 4.51 -16.91 -3.57
C GLN A 36 5.28 -15.81 -2.83
N GLU A 37 6.50 -15.51 -3.27
CA GLU A 37 7.31 -14.44 -2.70
C GLU A 37 6.61 -13.09 -2.84
N VAL A 38 6.08 -12.78 -4.03
CA VAL A 38 5.30 -11.55 -4.26
C VAL A 38 4.12 -11.43 -3.29
N ASN A 39 3.37 -12.51 -3.07
CA ASN A 39 2.28 -12.51 -2.11
C ASN A 39 2.77 -12.28 -0.67
N ASN A 40 3.90 -12.89 -0.27
CA ASN A 40 4.51 -12.66 1.04
C ASN A 40 4.97 -11.21 1.21
N HIS A 41 5.56 -10.61 0.17
CA HIS A 41 5.98 -9.21 0.18
C HIS A 41 4.78 -8.27 0.39
N MET A 42 3.65 -8.52 -0.29
CA MET A 42 2.41 -7.76 -0.10
C MET A 42 1.88 -7.88 1.34
N GLN A 43 1.93 -9.08 1.93
CA GLN A 43 1.50 -9.27 3.32
C GLN A 43 2.34 -8.45 4.29
N VAL A 44 3.65 -8.36 4.08
CA VAL A 44 4.53 -7.49 4.90
C VAL A 44 4.29 -6.01 4.60
N ALA A 45 4.12 -5.60 3.34
CA ALA A 45 3.74 -4.22 3.00
C ALA A 45 2.47 -3.79 3.75
N ASN A 46 1.49 -4.70 3.86
CA ASN A 46 0.26 -4.49 4.62
C ASN A 46 0.48 -4.31 6.13
N ILE A 47 1.54 -4.85 6.73
CA ILE A 47 1.87 -4.59 8.14
C ILE A 47 2.20 -3.10 8.33
N PHE A 48 3.04 -2.53 7.45
CA PHE A 48 3.38 -1.11 7.49
C PHE A 48 2.16 -0.22 7.19
N LEU A 49 1.45 -0.50 6.10
CA LEU A 49 0.33 0.32 5.63
C LEU A 49 -0.88 0.35 6.59
N ARG A 50 -1.03 -0.67 7.43
CA ARG A 50 -2.08 -0.69 8.46
C ARG A 50 -1.96 0.46 9.46
N GLN A 51 -0.75 0.99 9.70
CA GLN A 51 -0.53 2.14 10.60
C GLN A 51 -1.29 3.40 10.15
N VAL A 52 -1.50 3.55 8.84
CA VAL A 52 -2.26 4.66 8.25
C VAL A 52 -3.68 4.26 7.85
N GLY A 53 -4.12 3.06 8.24
CA GLY A 53 -5.45 2.52 7.94
C GLY A 53 -5.63 2.11 6.48
N LEU A 54 -4.59 1.58 5.85
CA LEU A 54 -4.61 1.11 4.46
C LEU A 54 -4.29 -0.39 4.36
N ARG A 55 -4.76 -1.00 3.28
CA ARG A 55 -4.46 -2.39 2.91
C ARG A 55 -4.44 -2.53 1.39
N LEU A 56 -3.37 -3.10 0.86
CA LEU A 56 -3.30 -3.64 -0.49
C LEU A 56 -4.15 -4.90 -0.59
N VAL A 57 -5.01 -4.97 -1.60
CA VAL A 57 -5.83 -6.14 -1.92
C VAL A 57 -5.55 -6.57 -3.36
N LEU A 58 -5.38 -7.86 -3.58
CA LEU A 58 -5.10 -8.40 -4.91
C LEU A 58 -6.28 -8.16 -5.84
N ASP A 59 -5.97 -7.70 -7.05
CA ASP A 59 -6.93 -7.54 -8.12
C ASP A 59 -7.50 -8.89 -8.54
N THR A 60 -8.81 -9.08 -8.36
CA THR A 60 -9.51 -10.31 -8.74
C THR A 60 -9.94 -10.32 -10.21
N ASP A 61 -9.78 -9.22 -10.92
CA ASP A 61 -10.03 -9.16 -12.36
C ASP A 61 -8.93 -9.91 -13.11
N VAL A 62 -9.36 -10.91 -13.90
CA VAL A 62 -8.47 -11.81 -14.65
C VAL A 62 -8.13 -11.28 -16.05
N THR A 63 -8.64 -10.12 -16.45
CA THR A 63 -8.29 -9.52 -17.75
C THR A 63 -6.80 -9.26 -17.84
N VAL A 64 -6.20 -9.67 -18.97
CA VAL A 64 -4.77 -9.55 -19.25
C VAL A 64 -4.51 -8.76 -20.52
N THR A 65 -3.43 -7.97 -20.52
CA THR A 65 -2.87 -7.32 -21.71
C THR A 65 -1.37 -7.61 -21.81
N ASP A 66 -0.74 -7.17 -22.90
CA ASP A 66 0.73 -7.18 -23.05
C ASP A 66 1.38 -8.58 -22.95
N GLY A 67 0.63 -9.63 -23.27
CA GLY A 67 1.10 -11.02 -23.15
C GLY A 67 1.19 -11.53 -21.72
N ALA A 68 0.52 -10.87 -20.76
CA ALA A 68 0.49 -11.33 -19.39
C ALA A 68 -0.23 -12.67 -19.23
N VAL A 69 0.36 -13.52 -18.39
CA VAL A 69 -0.16 -14.84 -18.01
C VAL A 69 -0.49 -14.82 -16.53
N ALA A 70 -1.75 -15.08 -16.19
CA ALA A 70 -2.21 -15.15 -14.81
C ALA A 70 -1.54 -16.31 -14.05
N SER A 71 -1.22 -16.09 -12.78
CA SER A 71 -0.80 -17.16 -11.86
C SER A 71 -2.01 -17.80 -11.17
N ALA A 72 -1.76 -18.83 -10.36
CA ALA A 72 -2.79 -19.40 -9.48
C ALA A 72 -3.23 -18.45 -8.34
N ILE A 73 -2.46 -17.39 -8.07
CA ILE A 73 -2.81 -16.34 -7.10
C ILE A 73 -3.41 -15.16 -7.88
N PRO A 74 -4.68 -14.80 -7.66
CA PRO A 74 -5.31 -13.66 -8.33
C PRO A 74 -4.49 -12.39 -8.19
N GLY A 75 -4.49 -11.55 -9.23
CA GLY A 75 -3.77 -10.28 -9.21
C GLY A 75 -2.25 -10.39 -9.41
N ILE A 76 -1.69 -11.59 -9.53
CA ILE A 76 -0.27 -11.81 -9.81
C ILE A 76 -0.09 -12.45 -11.18
N PHE A 77 0.71 -11.82 -12.03
CA PHE A 77 0.92 -12.18 -13.43
C PHE A 77 2.41 -12.32 -13.75
N ARG A 78 2.72 -13.09 -14.80
CA ARG A 78 4.04 -13.11 -15.46
C ARG A 78 3.93 -12.56 -16.86
N ILE A 79 4.93 -11.81 -17.29
CA ILE A 79 5.01 -11.25 -18.64
C ILE A 79 6.39 -11.52 -19.20
N SER A 80 6.49 -12.18 -20.36
CA SER A 80 7.76 -12.31 -21.07
C SER A 80 8.03 -11.02 -21.82
N VAL A 81 9.20 -10.40 -21.60
CA VAL A 81 9.53 -9.08 -22.15
C VAL A 81 10.89 -9.09 -22.83
N GLY A 82 11.08 -8.16 -23.77
CA GLY A 82 12.34 -7.97 -24.47
C GLY A 82 13.47 -7.42 -23.58
N ALA A 83 14.67 -7.35 -24.15
CA ALA A 83 15.81 -6.70 -23.51
C ALA A 83 15.50 -5.21 -23.20
N GLY A 84 16.06 -4.70 -22.10
CA GLY A 84 15.92 -3.30 -21.68
C GLY A 84 14.64 -2.97 -20.88
N VAL A 85 13.70 -3.93 -20.73
CA VAL A 85 12.47 -3.71 -19.95
C VAL A 85 12.69 -3.93 -18.45
N THR A 86 13.62 -4.81 -18.08
CA THR A 86 13.77 -5.28 -16.69
C THR A 86 15.13 -5.01 -16.07
N ARG A 87 16.18 -4.87 -16.87
CA ARG A 87 17.56 -4.73 -16.40
C ARG A 87 18.09 -3.35 -16.78
N ASN A 88 18.73 -2.70 -15.82
CA ASN A 88 19.28 -1.35 -15.94
C ASN A 88 18.24 -0.36 -16.45
N VAL A 89 17.01 -0.52 -15.96
CA VAL A 89 15.88 0.33 -16.31
C VAL A 89 16.21 1.76 -15.88
N THR A 90 16.12 2.71 -16.81
CA THR A 90 16.43 4.13 -16.55
C THR A 90 15.18 4.99 -16.62
N GLY A 91 15.19 6.07 -15.84
CA GLY A 91 14.24 7.17 -15.94
C GLY A 91 13.03 7.04 -15.03
N ASN A 92 12.36 8.17 -14.81
CA ASN A 92 11.28 8.29 -13.82
C ASN A 92 9.97 7.59 -14.21
N TYR A 93 9.94 6.91 -15.36
CA TYR A 93 8.73 6.30 -15.91
C TYR A 93 9.06 5.17 -16.88
N PRO A 94 9.47 4.03 -16.36
CA PRO A 94 9.87 2.94 -17.23
C PRO A 94 8.66 2.27 -17.87
N GLY A 95 8.84 1.80 -19.11
CA GLY A 95 7.80 1.06 -19.84
C GLY A 95 7.29 -0.17 -19.07
N SER A 96 8.12 -0.75 -18.19
CA SER A 96 7.76 -1.84 -17.28
C SER A 96 6.49 -1.57 -16.47
N ASN A 97 6.29 -0.33 -16.03
CA ASN A 97 5.20 0.03 -15.12
C ASN A 97 3.85 0.18 -15.84
N ARG A 98 3.85 0.13 -17.18
CA ARG A 98 2.65 0.27 -18.01
C ARG A 98 2.09 -1.07 -18.47
N LEU A 99 2.87 -2.14 -18.33
CA LEU A 99 2.45 -3.46 -18.80
C LEU A 99 1.36 -4.01 -17.89
N ASN A 100 0.33 -4.57 -18.52
CA ASN A 100 -0.83 -5.20 -17.88
C ASN A 100 -1.53 -4.30 -16.84
N TYR A 101 -1.46 -2.99 -17.07
CA TYR A 101 -2.07 -1.99 -16.21
C TYR A 101 -3.60 -1.95 -16.38
N ARG A 102 -4.30 -1.63 -15.28
CA ARG A 102 -5.74 -1.36 -15.26
C ARG A 102 -6.04 -0.04 -14.54
N PRO A 103 -6.94 0.80 -15.09
CA PRO A 103 -7.41 2.01 -14.41
C PRO A 103 -7.84 1.78 -12.97
N ASP A 104 -7.41 2.70 -12.11
CA ASP A 104 -7.69 2.72 -10.67
C ASP A 104 -7.21 1.49 -9.88
N VAL A 105 -6.25 0.75 -10.45
CA VAL A 105 -5.50 -0.32 -9.77
C VAL A 105 -4.05 0.09 -9.67
N LEU A 106 -3.45 -0.13 -8.50
CA LEU A 106 -2.02 0.03 -8.31
C LEU A 106 -1.26 -1.07 -9.07
N ASN A 107 -0.47 -0.68 -10.07
CA ASN A 107 0.34 -1.58 -10.87
C ASN A 107 1.77 -1.68 -10.29
N ILE A 108 2.19 -2.88 -9.91
CA ILE A 108 3.47 -3.13 -9.28
C ILE A 108 4.29 -4.05 -10.17
N ALA A 109 5.36 -3.53 -10.77
CA ALA A 109 6.26 -4.32 -11.60
C ALA A 109 7.44 -4.86 -10.79
N TYR A 110 7.72 -6.15 -10.92
CA TYR A 110 8.99 -6.72 -10.49
C TYR A 110 9.94 -6.73 -11.69
N ILE A 111 11.07 -6.03 -11.54
CA ILE A 111 12.12 -5.95 -12.55
C ILE A 111 13.43 -6.51 -11.97
N HIS A 112 14.42 -6.74 -12.83
CA HIS A 112 15.72 -7.23 -12.40
C HIS A 112 16.52 -6.12 -11.69
N SER A 113 16.75 -4.99 -12.36
CA SER A 113 17.51 -3.86 -11.83
C SER A 113 17.09 -2.57 -12.51
N ASP A 114 17.20 -1.48 -11.78
CA ASP A 114 17.20 -0.14 -12.34
C ASP A 114 18.63 0.44 -12.35
N PHE A 115 18.75 1.63 -12.92
CA PHE A 115 19.98 2.41 -12.87
C PHE A 115 19.64 3.84 -12.47
N ILE A 116 19.97 4.18 -11.23
CA ILE A 116 19.93 5.55 -10.72
C ILE A 116 21.37 6.06 -10.86
N GLY A 117 21.56 7.15 -11.62
CA GLY A 117 22.86 7.64 -12.06
C GLY A 117 23.97 7.60 -10.98
N GLY A 118 25.21 7.33 -11.41
CA GLY A 118 26.34 7.13 -10.49
C GLY A 118 26.56 5.68 -10.05
N GLY A 119 25.92 4.70 -10.71
CA GLY A 119 26.14 3.27 -10.46
C GLY A 119 25.29 2.69 -9.33
N TRP A 120 24.33 3.44 -8.79
CA TRP A 120 23.44 2.96 -7.74
C TRP A 120 22.25 2.20 -8.33
N VAL A 121 21.94 1.06 -7.72
CA VAL A 121 20.73 0.28 -8.03
C VAL A 121 19.74 0.56 -6.91
N GLY A 122 18.58 1.11 -7.26
CA GLY A 122 17.47 1.37 -6.37
C GLY A 122 16.72 0.08 -6.02
N PHE A 123 16.13 0.05 -4.83
CA PHE A 123 15.30 -1.08 -4.38
C PHE A 123 13.93 -1.06 -5.06
N GLY A 124 13.44 0.13 -5.40
CA GLY A 124 12.19 0.38 -6.09
C GLY A 124 12.03 1.86 -6.41
N MET A 125 10.95 2.19 -7.11
CA MET A 125 10.57 3.57 -7.41
C MET A 125 9.10 3.68 -7.75
N ALA A 126 8.42 4.65 -7.14
CA ALA A 126 7.15 5.19 -7.58
C ALA A 126 7.35 6.01 -8.87
N SER A 127 6.72 5.58 -9.96
CA SER A 127 6.88 6.24 -11.27
C SER A 127 5.75 7.19 -11.64
N ASP A 128 4.60 7.07 -10.97
CA ASP A 128 3.43 7.89 -11.26
C ASP A 128 2.77 8.38 -9.97
N PHE A 129 3.09 9.61 -9.60
CA PHE A 129 2.57 10.24 -8.40
C PHE A 129 1.19 10.77 -8.72
N SER A 130 0.17 10.15 -8.12
CA SER A 130 -1.17 10.61 -8.40
C SER A 130 -1.42 11.99 -7.84
N ALA A 131 -2.31 12.68 -8.53
CA ALA A 131 -3.01 13.83 -8.03
C ALA A 131 -3.61 13.50 -6.66
N ASN A 132 -3.00 13.96 -5.56
CA ASN A 132 -3.83 14.18 -4.38
C ASN A 132 -4.86 15.25 -4.73
N ASN A 133 -6.06 15.09 -4.19
CA ASN A 133 -7.06 16.14 -4.23
C ASN A 133 -6.82 17.16 -3.11
N LEU A 134 -5.61 17.22 -2.54
CA LEU A 134 -5.28 18.16 -1.50
C LEU A 134 -5.07 19.54 -2.14
N PRO A 135 -5.63 20.61 -1.54
CA PRO A 135 -5.35 21.96 -2.00
C PRO A 135 -3.88 22.31 -1.67
N GLY A 136 -3.00 22.24 -2.68
CA GLY A 136 -1.62 22.72 -2.59
C GLY A 136 -0.57 21.63 -2.39
N ASP A 137 0.52 21.98 -1.71
CA ASP A 137 1.69 21.11 -1.47
C ASP A 137 1.94 20.80 0.01
N ARG A 138 0.92 21.00 0.86
CA ARG A 138 1.03 20.81 2.31
C ARG A 138 -0.21 20.17 2.91
N VAL A 139 0.02 19.44 3.99
CA VAL A 139 -1.01 18.97 4.93
C VAL A 139 -0.67 19.51 6.30
N GLU A 140 -1.68 20.03 6.99
CA GLU A 140 -1.54 20.54 8.35
C GLU A 140 -2.26 19.63 9.36
N ASP A 141 -1.68 19.50 10.54
CA ASP A 141 -2.33 18.89 11.68
C ASP A 141 -2.05 19.69 12.95
N SER A 142 -3.09 20.34 13.49
CA SER A 142 -3.06 21.06 14.77
C SER A 142 -3.21 20.14 15.98
N GLY A 143 -3.53 18.86 15.76
CA GLY A 143 -3.88 17.90 16.80
C GLY A 143 -5.10 18.29 17.65
N THR A 144 -5.86 19.32 17.25
CA THR A 144 -6.96 19.92 18.03
C THR A 144 -8.20 20.19 17.16
N PRO A 145 -9.38 19.64 17.50
CA PRO A 145 -9.57 18.60 18.51
C PRO A 145 -8.78 17.34 18.15
N SER A 146 -8.51 16.47 19.15
CA SER A 146 -7.76 15.24 18.91
C SER A 146 -8.31 14.52 17.69
N THR A 147 -7.39 14.07 16.84
CA THR A 147 -7.71 13.44 15.56
C THR A 147 -8.29 12.03 15.73
N SER A 148 -8.42 11.55 16.98
CA SER A 148 -9.21 10.37 17.33
C SER A 148 -10.68 10.78 17.48
N TRP A 149 -11.57 10.26 16.65
CA TRP A 149 -12.96 10.72 16.53
C TRP A 149 -13.91 10.18 17.63
N ILE A 150 -13.40 9.79 18.79
CA ILE A 150 -14.22 9.37 19.94
C ILE A 150 -13.91 10.30 21.11
N ARG A 151 -14.88 11.14 21.47
CA ARG A 151 -14.83 11.91 22.72
C ARG A 151 -15.12 10.97 23.91
N PRO A 152 -14.49 11.19 25.09
CA PRO A 152 -13.45 12.16 25.37
C PRO A 152 -12.06 11.63 24.98
N CYS A 153 -11.38 12.32 24.08
CA CYS A 153 -9.97 12.11 23.77
C CYS A 153 -9.20 13.37 24.16
N GLY A 154 -8.73 13.36 25.40
CA GLY A 154 -8.17 14.52 26.08
C GLY A 154 -8.42 14.34 27.56
N ILE A 155 -7.51 13.63 28.22
CA ILE A 155 -7.42 13.67 29.68
C ILE A 155 -6.67 14.97 29.99
N PRO A 156 -7.30 15.98 30.63
CA PRO A 156 -6.54 17.09 31.21
C PRO A 156 -5.49 16.52 32.18
N PRO A 157 -4.24 17.01 32.21
CA PRO A 157 -3.78 18.31 31.69
C PRO A 157 -2.80 18.21 30.49
N ASP A 158 -3.18 17.58 29.37
CA ASP A 158 -2.33 17.63 28.18
C ASP A 158 -2.31 19.04 27.55
N ALA A 159 -1.12 19.56 27.28
CA ALA A 159 -0.95 20.79 26.53
C ALA A 159 -1.50 20.63 25.09
N THR A 160 -2.08 21.70 24.55
CA THR A 160 -2.47 21.77 23.13
C THR A 160 -1.29 21.39 22.25
N ALA A 161 -1.48 20.46 21.31
CA ALA A 161 -0.41 20.17 20.37
C ALA A 161 -0.12 21.37 19.47
N GLY A 162 1.16 21.56 19.17
CA GLY A 162 1.57 22.48 18.11
C GLY A 162 1.07 22.01 16.75
N THR A 163 0.86 22.95 15.83
CA THR A 163 0.52 22.63 14.44
C THR A 163 1.75 22.12 13.70
N VAL A 164 1.61 20.95 13.09
CA VAL A 164 2.59 20.33 12.21
C VAL A 164 2.21 20.64 10.77
N ARG A 165 3.19 20.99 9.94
CA ARG A 165 3.02 21.28 8.51
C ARG A 165 3.94 20.37 7.71
N MET A 166 3.36 19.39 7.03
CA MET A 166 4.10 18.43 6.20
C MET A 166 4.00 18.83 4.73
N ARG A 167 5.11 18.81 3.99
CA ARG A 167 5.06 18.93 2.53
C ARG A 167 4.68 17.60 1.88
N VAL A 168 3.81 17.66 0.88
CA VAL A 168 3.39 16.52 0.06
C VAL A 168 3.76 16.76 -1.40
N PHE A 169 3.74 15.72 -2.23
CA PHE A 169 3.74 15.92 -3.68
C PHE A 169 2.50 16.72 -4.10
N ARG A 170 2.66 17.62 -5.07
CA ARG A 170 1.56 18.46 -5.57
C ARG A 170 0.56 17.62 -6.35
N GLY A 171 -0.73 17.89 -6.12
CA GLY A 171 -1.86 17.22 -6.76
C GLY A 171 -1.93 17.27 -8.28
N ASN A 172 -1.03 17.96 -9.00
CA ASN A 172 -1.09 18.05 -10.47
C ASN A 172 0.21 17.58 -11.15
N GLN A 173 1.00 16.72 -10.52
CA GLN A 173 2.13 16.09 -11.23
C GLN A 173 1.72 14.98 -12.21
N ARG A 174 0.41 14.75 -12.39
CA ARG A 174 -0.11 13.89 -13.45
C ARG A 174 0.43 14.35 -14.79
N ARG A 175 1.14 13.45 -15.47
CA ARG A 175 1.65 13.72 -16.81
C ARG A 175 0.50 13.75 -17.80
N THR A 176 0.52 14.73 -18.69
CA THR A 176 -0.40 14.81 -19.81
C THR A 176 -0.40 13.48 -20.58
N GLY A 177 -1.58 12.90 -20.81
CA GLY A 177 -1.74 11.63 -21.53
C GLY A 177 -1.82 10.36 -20.66
N HIS A 178 -1.71 10.46 -19.33
CA HIS A 178 -1.71 9.29 -18.44
C HIS A 178 -2.65 9.48 -17.23
N PRO A 179 -3.98 9.48 -17.43
CA PRO A 179 -4.87 10.05 -16.42
C PRO A 179 -5.03 9.23 -15.13
N GLN A 180 -4.65 7.94 -15.09
CA GLN A 180 -4.98 7.05 -13.95
C GLN A 180 -3.94 5.97 -13.63
N LEU A 181 -2.70 6.08 -14.11
CA LEU A 181 -1.69 5.07 -13.78
C LEU A 181 -1.17 5.34 -12.36
N TYR A 182 -1.36 4.36 -11.49
CA TYR A 182 -0.72 4.33 -10.18
C TYR A 182 0.29 3.21 -10.27
N ALA A 183 1.58 3.51 -10.33
CA ALA A 183 2.55 2.46 -10.57
C ALA A 183 3.90 2.69 -9.91
N LEU A 184 4.48 1.57 -9.50
CA LEU A 184 5.82 1.47 -8.94
C LEU A 184 6.49 0.21 -9.47
N TYR A 185 7.82 0.16 -9.38
CA TYR A 185 8.57 -1.08 -9.53
C TYR A 185 9.39 -1.40 -8.28
N VAL A 186 9.75 -2.67 -8.14
CA VAL A 186 10.75 -3.17 -7.20
C VAL A 186 11.78 -4.03 -7.93
N THR A 187 13.00 -4.08 -7.40
CA THR A 187 14.15 -4.69 -8.07
C THR A 187 14.80 -5.80 -7.23
N ASN A 188 15.71 -6.57 -7.84
CA ASN A 188 16.51 -7.58 -7.13
C ASN A 188 17.47 -6.98 -6.09
N ALA A 189 17.70 -5.66 -6.08
CA ALA A 189 18.52 -5.01 -5.06
C ALA A 189 17.91 -5.11 -3.65
N SER A 190 16.61 -5.40 -3.55
CA SER A 190 15.93 -5.73 -2.29
C SER A 190 16.40 -7.06 -1.65
N GLY A 191 17.29 -7.81 -2.31
CA GLY A 191 17.92 -9.01 -1.77
C GLY A 191 17.22 -10.32 -2.13
N ASN A 192 17.49 -11.38 -1.35
CA ASN A 192 16.94 -12.71 -1.61
C ASN A 192 15.46 -12.81 -1.16
N PRO A 193 14.49 -12.92 -2.09
CA PRO A 193 13.07 -12.85 -1.79
C PRO A 193 12.52 -14.05 -1.00
N THR A 194 13.30 -15.12 -0.83
CA THR A 194 12.87 -16.30 -0.06
C THR A 194 13.29 -16.25 1.42
N THR A 195 14.13 -15.29 1.79
CA THR A 195 14.60 -15.12 3.18
C THR A 195 13.74 -14.12 3.93
N GLN A 196 13.62 -14.26 5.26
CA GLN A 196 12.84 -13.31 6.08
C GLN A 196 13.33 -11.86 5.92
N ALA A 197 14.65 -11.66 5.83
CA ALA A 197 15.24 -10.33 5.63
C ALA A 197 14.89 -9.74 4.26
N GLY A 198 14.94 -10.54 3.19
CA GLY A 198 14.52 -10.11 1.85
C GLY A 198 13.03 -9.83 1.79
N ILE A 199 12.18 -10.70 2.35
CA ILE A 199 10.72 -10.49 2.42
C ILE A 199 10.40 -9.16 3.13
N LEU A 200 11.10 -8.87 4.24
CA LEU A 200 10.96 -7.59 4.96
C LEU A 200 11.41 -6.41 4.11
N THR A 201 12.51 -6.54 3.38
CA THR A 201 13.05 -5.49 2.52
C THR A 201 12.07 -5.19 1.37
N TYR A 202 11.66 -6.19 0.59
CA TYR A 202 10.67 -6.03 -0.48
C TYR A 202 9.34 -5.44 0.05
N GLY A 203 8.81 -5.98 1.16
CA GLY A 203 7.57 -5.47 1.74
C GLY A 203 7.67 -4.02 2.22
N GLY A 204 8.79 -3.66 2.87
CA GLY A 204 9.07 -2.29 3.28
C GLY A 204 9.23 -1.34 2.09
N THR A 205 9.96 -1.75 1.05
CA THR A 205 10.11 -0.98 -0.21
C THR A 205 8.75 -0.76 -0.87
N ILE A 206 7.91 -1.80 -1.00
CA ILE A 206 6.56 -1.63 -1.56
C ILE A 206 5.77 -0.61 -0.74
N ALA A 207 5.78 -0.71 0.59
CA ALA A 207 5.04 0.22 1.44
C ALA A 207 5.58 1.66 1.33
N HIS A 208 6.89 1.84 1.22
CA HIS A 208 7.55 3.11 0.98
C HIS A 208 7.11 3.74 -0.35
N GLU A 209 7.22 2.99 -1.44
CA GLU A 209 6.83 3.48 -2.77
C GLU A 209 5.31 3.73 -2.84
N VAL A 210 4.48 2.94 -2.17
CA VAL A 210 3.06 3.23 -2.02
C VAL A 210 2.85 4.57 -1.31
N GLY A 211 3.61 4.88 -0.26
CA GLY A 211 3.59 6.19 0.39
C GLY A 211 3.82 7.33 -0.60
N HIS A 212 4.79 7.19 -1.50
CA HIS A 212 5.04 8.13 -2.58
C HIS A 212 3.87 8.27 -3.56
N ILE A 213 3.28 7.16 -4.02
CA ILE A 213 2.07 7.17 -4.87
C ILE A 213 0.92 7.90 -4.17
N LEU A 214 0.85 7.81 -2.85
CA LEU A 214 -0.13 8.48 -1.98
C LEU A 214 0.32 9.88 -1.53
N THR A 215 1.28 10.47 -2.24
CA THR A 215 1.78 11.85 -2.12
C THR A 215 2.70 12.16 -0.94
N LEU A 216 3.11 11.15 -0.18
CA LEU A 216 4.11 11.34 0.86
C LEU A 216 5.47 11.61 0.22
N ARG A 217 6.22 12.57 0.75
CA ARG A 217 7.62 12.78 0.37
C ARG A 217 8.51 12.07 1.37
N HIS A 218 9.81 12.01 1.06
CA HIS A 218 10.76 11.49 2.03
C HIS A 218 10.72 12.30 3.34
N ARG A 219 10.88 11.66 4.50
CA ARG A 219 11.14 12.34 5.78
C ARG A 219 12.59 12.81 5.89
N ILE A 220 13.52 11.99 5.39
CA ILE A 220 14.95 12.32 5.26
C ILE A 220 15.37 12.08 3.83
N GLY A 221 16.14 13.01 3.25
CA GLY A 221 16.77 12.86 1.95
C GLY A 221 16.29 13.91 0.95
N ALA A 222 16.48 13.60 -0.34
CA ALA A 222 16.08 14.47 -1.43
C ALA A 222 14.57 14.67 -1.44
N GLY A 223 14.14 15.93 -1.55
CA GLY A 223 12.72 16.29 -1.63
C GLY A 223 11.95 16.14 -0.32
N ASN A 224 12.60 16.26 0.84
CA ASN A 224 11.97 15.97 2.13
C ASN A 224 10.66 16.74 2.43
N ASP A 225 9.88 16.18 3.36
CA ASP A 225 8.57 16.67 3.81
C ASP A 225 8.66 17.80 4.85
N THR A 226 9.87 18.28 5.15
CA THR A 226 10.25 19.35 6.10
C THR A 226 10.06 19.05 7.59
N LEU A 227 9.58 17.86 7.95
CA LEU A 227 9.43 17.49 9.36
C LEU A 227 10.72 16.87 9.90
N SER A 228 11.06 17.21 11.15
CA SER A 228 12.30 16.77 11.79
C SER A 228 12.13 15.60 12.75
N ARG A 229 10.92 15.03 12.88
CA ARG A 229 10.62 13.89 13.78
C ARG A 229 9.40 13.07 13.32
N PRO A 230 9.37 11.74 13.52
CA PRO A 230 10.57 10.91 13.72
C PRO A 230 11.40 10.92 12.44
N LEU A 231 12.74 10.98 12.53
CA LEU A 231 13.60 10.94 11.34
C LEU A 231 13.90 9.50 10.94
N GLY A 232 14.75 8.84 11.72
CA GLY A 232 15.36 7.57 11.32
C GLY A 232 14.39 6.39 11.27
N THR A 233 13.33 6.44 12.05
CA THR A 233 12.35 5.35 12.13
C THR A 233 11.15 5.54 11.21
N ASN A 234 11.04 6.68 10.51
CA ASN A 234 9.92 6.91 9.60
C ASN A 234 10.07 6.09 8.32
N LEU A 235 9.04 5.35 7.93
CA LEU A 235 9.01 4.52 6.73
C LEU A 235 9.38 5.31 5.46
N MET A 236 9.03 6.60 5.40
CA MET A 236 9.39 7.47 4.27
C MET A 236 10.86 7.95 4.32
N HIS A 237 11.78 7.21 4.92
CA HIS A 237 13.21 7.56 4.88
C HIS A 237 13.79 7.33 3.46
N GLY A 238 14.86 8.04 3.10
CA GLY A 238 15.58 7.76 1.83
C GLY A 238 16.64 6.64 1.90
N THR A 239 17.17 6.29 3.09
CA THR A 239 18.42 5.48 3.18
C THR A 239 18.48 4.35 4.22
N ASN A 240 17.66 4.37 5.28
CA ASN A 240 17.67 3.37 6.34
C ASN A 240 17.14 1.99 5.90
N PRO A 241 17.41 0.92 6.66
CA PRO A 241 16.79 -0.37 6.37
C PRO A 241 15.35 -0.45 6.92
N SER A 242 14.52 -1.32 6.33
CA SER A 242 13.15 -1.62 6.79
C SER A 242 13.10 -2.27 8.19
N THR A 243 14.23 -2.68 8.76
CA THR A 243 14.34 -3.12 10.17
C THR A 243 14.36 -1.96 11.15
N LEU A 244 14.67 -0.74 10.68
CA LEU A 244 14.72 0.48 11.49
C LEU A 244 13.56 1.42 11.16
N ALA A 245 13.29 1.59 9.86
CA ALA A 245 12.34 2.58 9.39
C ALA A 245 10.96 1.97 9.15
N GLN A 246 10.17 1.92 10.21
CA GLN A 246 8.94 1.16 10.27
C GLN A 246 7.69 2.01 10.51
N ASP A 247 7.86 3.29 10.86
CA ASP A 247 6.78 4.10 11.40
C ASP A 247 6.15 5.03 10.35
N LEU A 248 4.83 5.13 10.37
CA LEU A 248 4.10 6.23 9.72
C LEU A 248 3.38 7.06 10.78
N ASP A 249 3.46 8.38 10.66
CA ASP A 249 2.86 9.30 11.63
C ASP A 249 1.43 9.73 11.26
N ILE A 250 0.75 10.41 12.19
CA ILE A 250 -0.65 10.81 12.03
C ILE A 250 -0.85 11.81 10.87
N VAL A 251 0.11 12.72 10.63
CA VAL A 251 -0.02 13.68 9.53
C VAL A 251 0.17 12.99 8.17
N GLN A 252 1.03 11.98 8.09
CA GLN A 252 1.10 11.07 6.94
C GLN A 252 -0.21 10.30 6.76
N ALA A 253 -0.79 9.77 7.84
CA ALA A 253 -2.08 9.07 7.80
C ALA A 253 -3.24 9.94 7.27
N ARG A 254 -3.18 11.26 7.50
CA ARG A 254 -4.13 12.22 6.93
C ARG A 254 -3.87 12.48 5.45
N ALA A 255 -2.60 12.70 5.10
CA ALA A 255 -2.21 13.04 3.73
C ALA A 255 -2.62 11.96 2.72
N VAL A 256 -2.39 10.69 3.04
CA VAL A 256 -2.68 9.57 2.13
C VAL A 256 -4.15 9.46 1.75
N LEU A 257 -5.08 10.02 2.54
CA LEU A 257 -6.52 9.96 2.28
C LEU A 257 -7.03 10.95 1.26
N GLY A 258 -6.23 11.96 0.93
CA GLY A 258 -6.53 12.86 -0.18
C GLY A 258 -6.36 12.18 -1.55
N CYS A 259 -5.80 10.96 -1.59
CA CYS A 259 -5.55 10.25 -2.84
C CYS A 259 -6.81 9.50 -3.34
N PRO A 260 -7.24 9.69 -4.60
CA PRO A 260 -8.38 8.97 -5.19
C PRO A 260 -8.25 7.44 -5.22
N LEU A 261 -7.02 6.92 -5.19
CA LEU A 261 -6.76 5.48 -5.13
C LEU A 261 -7.26 4.85 -3.82
N VAL A 262 -7.34 5.65 -2.75
CA VAL A 262 -7.77 5.20 -1.43
C VAL A 262 -9.29 5.18 -1.37
N ARG A 263 -9.85 4.08 -1.84
CA ARG A 263 -11.30 3.85 -1.89
C ARG A 263 -11.86 3.60 -0.49
N ALA A 264 -13.12 3.95 -0.29
CA ALA A 264 -13.86 3.37 0.83
C ALA A 264 -13.79 1.84 0.70
N PRO A 265 -13.76 1.08 1.82
CA PRO A 265 -13.86 -0.36 1.72
C PRO A 265 -15.11 -0.69 0.90
N ALA A 266 -15.03 -1.70 0.04
CA ALA A 266 -16.24 -2.24 -0.56
C ALA A 266 -17.22 -2.53 0.59
N ALA A 267 -18.49 -2.16 0.42
CA ALA A 267 -19.50 -2.51 1.42
C ALA A 267 -19.31 -3.99 1.75
N ALA A 268 -19.14 -4.32 3.04
CA ALA A 268 -19.00 -5.70 3.44
C ALA A 268 -20.13 -6.48 2.75
N PRO A 269 -19.84 -7.64 2.12
CA PRO A 269 -20.91 -8.45 1.55
C PRO A 269 -21.96 -8.59 2.63
N ALA A 270 -23.23 -8.36 2.27
CA ALA A 270 -24.32 -8.52 3.21
C ALA A 270 -24.10 -9.85 3.93
N PRO A 271 -24.19 -9.88 5.28
CA PRO A 271 -23.97 -11.11 6.02
C PRO A 271 -24.77 -12.19 5.32
N ALA A 272 -24.13 -13.32 5.00
CA ALA A 272 -24.81 -14.44 4.37
C ALA A 272 -26.12 -14.65 5.14
N ALA A 273 -27.25 -14.69 4.42
CA ALA A 273 -28.54 -14.87 5.05
C ALA A 273 -28.40 -16.00 6.07
N ALA A 274 -28.78 -15.72 7.33
CA ALA A 274 -28.70 -16.74 8.36
C ALA A 274 -29.33 -18.02 7.80
N PRO A 275 -28.69 -19.18 7.96
CA PRO A 275 -29.27 -20.43 7.46
C PRO A 275 -30.71 -20.48 7.93
N ALA A 276 -31.63 -20.75 6.99
CA ALA A 276 -33.05 -20.85 7.31
C ALA A 276 -33.17 -21.72 8.55
N ALA A 277 -33.86 -21.21 9.58
CA ALA A 277 -34.08 -21.98 10.79
C ALA A 277 -34.59 -23.37 10.37
N PRO A 278 -34.03 -24.46 10.91
CA PRO A 278 -34.50 -25.79 10.57
C PRO A 278 -36.02 -25.80 10.74
N ALA A 279 -36.73 -26.30 9.72
CA ALA A 279 -38.17 -26.39 9.76
C ALA A 279 -38.56 -27.04 11.09
N ALA A 280 -39.50 -26.41 11.81
CA ALA A 280 -39.99 -26.95 13.07
C ALA A 280 -40.33 -28.43 12.84
N ALA A 281 -39.77 -29.31 13.68
CA ALA A 281 -40.11 -30.72 13.61
C ALA A 281 -41.65 -30.84 13.67
N PRO A 282 -42.27 -31.67 12.82
CA PRO A 282 -43.71 -31.86 12.85
C PRO A 282 -44.11 -32.20 14.29
N ALA A 283 -45.14 -31.52 14.79
CA ALA A 283 -45.68 -31.80 16.10
C ALA A 283 -45.93 -33.31 16.20
N GLY A 284 -45.31 -33.95 17.20
CA GLY A 284 -45.54 -35.36 17.46
C GLY A 284 -47.04 -35.61 17.63
N PRO A 285 -47.54 -36.79 17.25
CA PRO A 285 -48.95 -37.12 17.40
C PRO A 285 -49.38 -36.88 18.85
N ALA A 286 -50.54 -36.25 19.02
CA ALA A 286 -51.11 -36.01 20.34
C ALA A 286 -51.21 -37.35 21.10
N PRO A 287 -50.85 -37.39 22.39
CA PRO A 287 -51.01 -38.59 23.20
C PRO A 287 -52.48 -39.02 23.18
N ALA A 288 -52.72 -40.31 22.96
CA ALA A 288 -54.05 -40.88 23.01
C ALA A 288 -54.68 -40.56 24.38
N ALA A 289 -55.92 -40.07 24.37
CA ALA A 289 -56.67 -39.84 25.59
C ALA A 289 -56.78 -41.17 26.37
N PRO A 290 -56.60 -41.16 27.70
CA PRO A 290 -56.85 -42.35 28.50
C PRO A 290 -58.29 -42.81 28.28
N GLY A 291 -58.45 -44.10 27.96
CA GLY A 291 -59.75 -44.72 27.75
C GLY A 291 -60.61 -44.70 29.03
N PRO A 292 -61.94 -44.80 28.89
CA PRO A 292 -62.89 -44.82 30.01
C PRO A 292 -62.71 -46.03 30.92
#